data_AF-A0A951KIM6-F1
#
_entry.id   AF-A0A951KIM6-F1
#
_cell.length_a   1.000
_cell.length_b   1.000
_cell.length_c   1.000
_cell.angle_alpha   90.00
_cell.angle_beta   90.00
_cell.angle_gamma   90.00
#
_symmetry.space_group_name_H-M   'P 1'
#
loop_
_entity.id
_entity.type
_entity.pdbx_description
1 polymer ?
#
loop_
_entity_poly.entity_id
_entity_poly.type
_entity_poly.pdbx_seq_one_letter_code
_entity_poly.pdbx_strand_id
1 'polypeptide(L)'
;QQADRQFWLAAAQTSRDFFQKTSHPSTGLAPDYANFDGTPKAVGGHEAFRFDAFRTIGNVALDYAWFGADERERELCDRLQAFFASQGAYVNQYTIDGQPLSQERSPGLIAMNAVASLAATDEQRAATFVDALWELQPPTGQWRYYDGLLYLLALLYVSGNFRIYTPKDM
;
A
#
# COMPACT_ATOMS: atom_id res chain seq x y z
N GLN A 1 28.45 11.10 6.55
CA GLN A 1 28.41 9.68 6.10
C GLN A 1 27.93 8.73 7.20
N GLN A 2 28.64 8.51 8.32
CA GLN A 2 28.16 7.58 9.36
C GLN A 2 26.93 8.07 10.12
N ALA A 3 26.88 9.37 10.47
CA ALA A 3 25.71 9.98 11.10
C ALA A 3 24.45 9.87 10.22
N ASP A 4 24.59 10.08 8.91
CA ASP A 4 23.49 9.95 7.95
C ASP A 4 22.99 8.50 7.87
N ARG A 5 23.89 7.50 7.90
CA ARG A 5 23.51 6.08 7.95
C ARG A 5 22.67 5.76 9.18
N GLN A 6 23.07 6.25 10.35
CA GLN A 6 22.30 6.05 11.59
C GLN A 6 20.93 6.73 11.53
N PHE A 7 20.87 7.94 10.97
CA PHE A 7 19.60 8.64 10.75
C PHE A 7 18.65 7.82 9.87
N TRP A 8 19.12 7.28 8.73
CA TRP A 8 18.28 6.49 7.83
C TRP A 8 17.83 5.16 8.45
N LEU A 9 18.66 4.51 9.27
CA LEU A 9 18.25 3.33 10.02
C LEU A 9 17.15 3.67 11.05
N ALA A 10 17.30 4.78 11.77
CA ALA A 10 16.28 5.25 12.70
C ALA A 10 14.98 5.65 11.97
N ALA A 11 15.09 6.28 10.80
CA ALA A 11 13.95 6.61 9.95
C ALA A 11 13.19 5.36 9.50
N ALA A 12 13.89 4.31 9.04
CA ALA A 12 13.26 3.04 8.65
C ALA A 12 12.49 2.41 9.82
N GLN A 13 13.08 2.35 11.02
CA GLN A 13 12.38 1.87 12.21
C GLN A 13 11.15 2.72 12.55
N THR A 14 11.31 4.05 12.51
CA THR A 14 10.22 4.99 12.80
C THR A 14 9.08 4.86 11.80
N SER A 15 9.38 4.66 10.53
CA SER A 15 8.38 4.43 9.47
C SER A 15 7.59 3.15 9.68
N ARG A 16 8.25 2.04 10.04
CA ARG A 16 7.56 0.78 10.38
C ARG A 16 6.58 0.96 11.53
N ASP A 17 7.01 1.61 12.61
CA ASP A 17 6.13 1.94 13.73
C ASP A 17 5.00 2.90 13.32
N PHE A 18 5.27 3.82 12.41
CA PHE A 18 4.28 4.78 11.91
C PHE A 18 3.17 4.13 11.09
N PHE A 19 3.50 3.14 10.23
CA PHE A 19 2.48 2.40 9.48
C PHE A 19 1.45 1.75 10.41
N GLN A 20 1.91 1.15 11.51
CA GLN A 20 1.05 0.55 12.52
C GLN A 20 0.21 1.60 13.26
N LYS A 21 0.80 2.77 13.51
CA LYS A 21 0.16 3.85 14.25
C LYS A 21 -0.95 4.55 13.46
N THR A 22 -0.77 4.72 12.15
CA THR A 22 -1.69 5.49 11.31
C THR A 22 -2.77 4.66 10.63
N SER A 23 -2.52 3.36 10.46
CA SER A 23 -3.48 2.47 9.81
C SER A 23 -4.59 2.05 10.77
N HIS A 24 -5.83 2.04 10.30
CA HIS A 24 -6.98 1.72 11.13
C HIS A 24 -6.95 0.24 11.60
N PRO A 25 -7.19 -0.04 12.90
CA PRO A 25 -6.93 -1.35 13.50
C PRO A 25 -7.81 -2.49 12.96
N SER A 26 -8.96 -2.19 12.34
CA SER A 26 -9.86 -3.21 11.78
C SER A 26 -9.77 -3.36 10.27
N THR A 27 -9.47 -2.27 9.55
CA THR A 27 -9.54 -2.23 8.07
C THR A 27 -8.16 -2.21 7.42
N GLY A 28 -7.11 -1.80 8.16
CA GLY A 28 -5.77 -1.59 7.61
C GLY A 28 -5.65 -0.36 6.72
N LEU A 29 -6.70 0.45 6.57
CA LEU A 29 -6.65 1.68 5.76
C LEU A 29 -5.89 2.78 6.49
N ALA A 30 -4.97 3.43 5.78
CA ALA A 30 -4.32 4.66 6.22
C ALA A 30 -5.02 5.89 5.60
N PRO A 31 -4.94 7.07 6.24
CA PRO A 31 -5.37 8.31 5.60
C PRO A 31 -4.38 8.75 4.51
N ASP A 32 -4.79 9.65 3.61
CA ASP A 32 -3.85 10.31 2.70
C ASP A 32 -2.75 11.03 3.49
N TYR A 33 -3.16 11.84 4.48
CA TYR A 33 -2.25 12.61 5.33
C TYR A 33 -2.44 12.25 6.80
N ALA A 34 -1.32 12.15 7.52
CA ALA A 34 -1.28 11.93 8.95
C ALA A 34 -0.30 12.89 9.64
N ASN A 35 -0.58 13.25 10.88
CA ASN A 35 0.38 13.94 11.75
C ASN A 35 1.47 12.96 12.19
N PHE A 36 2.60 13.46 12.72
CA PHE A 36 3.67 12.59 13.26
C PHE A 36 3.23 11.70 14.42
N ASP A 37 2.14 12.05 15.10
CA ASP A 37 1.53 11.19 16.10
C ASP A 37 0.64 10.09 15.50
N GLY A 38 0.60 9.94 14.17
CA GLY A 38 -0.17 8.93 13.45
C GLY A 38 -1.65 9.28 13.23
N THR A 39 -2.17 10.34 13.87
CA THR A 39 -3.57 10.74 13.71
C THR A 39 -3.83 11.28 12.30
N PRO A 40 -4.99 10.99 11.69
CA PRO A 40 -5.36 11.56 10.40
C PRO A 40 -5.33 13.10 10.42
N LYS A 41 -4.77 13.69 9.36
CA LYS A 41 -4.69 15.14 9.21
C LYS A 41 -5.94 15.66 8.49
N ALA A 42 -6.83 16.30 9.24
CA ALA A 42 -8.07 16.88 8.72
C ALA A 42 -7.82 18.17 7.89
N VAL A 43 -7.45 18.01 6.63
CA VAL A 43 -7.24 19.11 5.67
C VAL A 43 -7.74 18.65 4.31
N GLY A 44 -8.74 19.33 3.74
CA GLY A 44 -9.20 19.07 2.38
C GLY A 44 -9.76 17.66 2.13
N GLY A 45 -10.13 16.91 3.19
CA GLY A 45 -10.60 15.53 3.09
C GLY A 45 -9.49 14.48 3.07
N HIS A 46 -8.22 14.87 3.28
CA HIS A 46 -7.07 13.96 3.31
C HIS A 46 -6.93 13.15 4.61
N GLU A 47 -7.84 13.33 5.57
CA GLU A 47 -8.01 12.43 6.70
C GLU A 47 -8.65 11.08 6.31
N ALA A 48 -9.14 10.95 5.07
CA ALA A 48 -9.72 9.74 4.52
C ALA A 48 -8.71 8.92 3.69
N PHE A 49 -9.05 7.67 3.41
CA PHE A 49 -8.33 6.83 2.45
C PHE A 49 -8.71 7.25 1.02
N ARG A 50 -7.80 7.95 0.32
CA ARG A 50 -7.98 8.33 -1.08
C ARG A 50 -6.70 8.02 -1.86
N PHE A 51 -6.45 8.76 -2.93
CA PHE A 51 -5.47 8.42 -3.95
C PHE A 51 -4.06 8.27 -3.40
N ASP A 52 -3.65 9.12 -2.45
CA ASP A 52 -2.32 9.04 -1.87
C ASP A 52 -2.16 7.77 -1.02
N ALA A 53 -3.19 7.46 -0.24
CA ALA A 53 -3.24 6.32 0.67
C ALA A 53 -3.19 4.95 -0.02
N PHE A 54 -3.52 4.86 -1.32
CA PHE A 54 -3.42 3.59 -2.07
C PHE A 54 -2.02 2.99 -1.97
N ARG A 55 -1.00 3.84 -2.02
CA ARG A 55 0.42 3.43 -2.07
C ARG A 55 0.93 2.97 -0.72
N THR A 56 0.27 3.31 0.38
CA THR A 56 0.75 2.98 1.73
C THR A 56 0.94 1.48 1.89
N ILE A 57 -0.01 0.67 1.45
CA ILE A 57 0.13 -0.78 1.54
C ILE A 57 1.18 -1.34 0.60
N GLY A 58 1.38 -0.71 -0.55
CA GLY A 58 2.48 -1.04 -1.45
C GLY A 58 3.84 -0.83 -0.82
N ASN A 59 4.02 0.27 -0.06
CA ASN A 59 5.24 0.56 0.67
C ASN A 59 5.50 -0.45 1.80
N VAL A 60 4.46 -0.77 2.57
CA VAL A 60 4.51 -1.77 3.66
C VAL A 60 4.93 -3.13 3.11
N ALA A 61 4.26 -3.60 2.06
CA ALA A 61 4.54 -4.91 1.48
C ALA A 61 5.93 -4.99 0.84
N LEU A 62 6.40 -3.89 0.23
CA LEU A 62 7.73 -3.83 -0.37
C LEU A 62 8.85 -3.79 0.68
N ASP A 63 8.67 -3.08 1.80
CA ASP A 63 9.65 -3.09 2.91
C ASP A 63 9.80 -4.51 3.47
N TYR A 64 8.67 -5.19 3.75
CA TYR A 64 8.70 -6.57 4.22
C TYR A 64 9.35 -7.52 3.20
N ALA A 65 9.00 -7.42 1.91
CA ALA A 65 9.57 -8.28 0.88
C ALA A 65 11.09 -8.14 0.71
N TRP A 66 11.63 -6.94 0.95
CA TRP A 66 13.06 -6.69 0.84
C TRP A 66 13.85 -6.98 2.11
N PHE A 67 13.26 -6.69 3.28
CA PHE A 67 14.01 -6.68 4.54
C PHE A 67 13.48 -7.65 5.59
N GLY A 68 12.23 -8.07 5.52
CA GLY A 68 11.61 -9.00 6.48
C GLY A 68 11.75 -8.54 7.94
N ALA A 69 11.76 -7.21 8.16
CA ALA A 69 12.22 -6.63 9.41
C ALA A 69 11.10 -6.41 10.44
N ASP A 70 9.82 -6.51 10.04
CA ASP A 70 8.67 -6.30 10.93
C ASP A 70 7.47 -7.17 10.52
N GLU A 71 7.18 -8.22 11.29
CA GLU A 71 6.05 -9.12 11.04
C GLU A 71 4.69 -8.41 11.08
N ARG A 72 4.57 -7.25 11.75
CA ARG A 72 3.33 -6.46 11.78
C ARG A 72 2.95 -5.93 10.40
N GLU A 73 3.90 -5.85 9.46
CA GLU A 73 3.63 -5.45 8.08
C GLU A 73 2.78 -6.50 7.35
N ARG A 74 3.04 -7.79 7.60
CA ARG A 74 2.23 -8.90 7.05
C ARG A 74 0.81 -8.86 7.60
N GLU A 75 0.67 -8.67 8.91
CA GLU A 75 -0.63 -8.54 9.57
C GLU A 75 -1.44 -7.37 9.00
N LEU A 76 -0.77 -6.27 8.67
CA LEU A 76 -1.38 -5.10 8.04
C LEU A 76 -1.81 -5.40 6.59
N CYS A 77 -0.99 -6.09 5.80
CA CYS A 77 -1.35 -6.58 4.47
C CYS A 77 -2.57 -7.52 4.49
N ASP A 78 -2.60 -8.47 5.43
CA ASP A 78 -3.74 -9.37 5.60
C ASP A 78 -5.02 -8.65 5.96
N ARG A 79 -4.94 -7.70 6.90
CA ARG A 79 -6.08 -6.90 7.33
C ARG A 79 -6.67 -6.07 6.20
N LEU A 80 -5.81 -5.42 5.42
CA LEU A 80 -6.24 -4.62 4.28
C LEU A 80 -6.89 -5.48 3.19
N GLN A 81 -6.28 -6.62 2.84
CA GLN A 81 -6.88 -7.53 1.86
C GLN A 81 -8.20 -8.11 2.37
N ALA A 82 -8.30 -8.48 3.65
CA ALA A 82 -9.54 -8.97 4.24
C ALA A 82 -10.65 -7.91 4.17
N PHE A 83 -10.33 -6.65 4.45
CA PHE A 83 -11.27 -5.53 4.29
C PHE A 83 -11.76 -5.41 2.84
N PHE A 84 -10.86 -5.33 1.85
CA PHE A 84 -11.28 -5.17 0.46
C PHE A 84 -12.02 -6.39 -0.09
N ALA A 85 -11.65 -7.60 0.35
CA ALA A 85 -12.37 -8.82 0.00
C ALA A 85 -13.83 -8.79 0.53
N SER A 86 -14.06 -8.21 1.72
CA SER A 86 -15.40 -8.11 2.30
C SER A 86 -16.31 -7.10 1.58
N GLN A 87 -15.76 -6.21 0.75
CA GLN A 87 -16.54 -5.23 0.00
C GLN A 87 -17.15 -5.81 -1.29
N GLY A 88 -16.67 -6.96 -1.77
CA GLY A 88 -16.94 -7.44 -3.11
C GLY A 88 -16.38 -6.46 -4.16
N ALA A 89 -17.25 -5.76 -4.88
CA ALA A 89 -16.83 -4.70 -5.80
C ALA A 89 -16.47 -3.40 -5.04
N TYR A 90 -15.27 -3.34 -4.45
CA TYR A 90 -14.79 -2.14 -3.74
C TYR A 90 -14.66 -0.90 -4.64
N VAL A 91 -14.80 0.28 -4.03
CA VAL A 91 -14.64 1.59 -4.67
C VAL A 91 -13.24 2.16 -4.41
N ASN A 92 -12.95 3.34 -4.93
CA ASN A 92 -11.62 3.94 -4.84
C ASN A 92 -11.41 4.84 -3.62
N GLN A 93 -12.43 5.16 -2.82
CA GLN A 93 -12.27 6.06 -1.67
C GLN A 93 -13.12 5.61 -0.49
N TYR A 94 -12.55 5.71 0.71
CA TYR A 94 -13.20 5.30 1.96
C TYR A 94 -12.83 6.25 3.11
N THR A 95 -13.70 6.38 4.11
CA THR A 95 -13.22 6.74 5.44
C THR A 95 -12.28 5.64 5.95
N ILE A 96 -11.34 5.95 6.84
CA ILE A 96 -10.39 4.91 7.29
C ILE A 96 -11.06 3.76 8.06
N ASP A 97 -12.24 4.00 8.65
CA ASP A 97 -13.07 2.97 9.29
C ASP A 97 -13.95 2.17 8.30
N GLY A 98 -13.88 2.47 7.00
CA GLY A 98 -14.38 1.60 5.93
C GLY A 98 -15.70 2.01 5.28
N GLN A 99 -16.20 3.24 5.48
CA GLN A 99 -17.37 3.74 4.77
C GLN A 99 -17.00 4.23 3.37
N PRO A 100 -17.68 3.78 2.29
CA PRO A 100 -17.37 4.21 0.94
C PRO A 100 -17.68 5.71 0.75
N LEU A 101 -16.76 6.42 0.09
CA LEU A 101 -16.85 7.85 -0.20
C LEU A 101 -16.97 8.16 -1.70
N SER A 102 -16.94 7.13 -2.55
CA SER A 102 -17.09 7.24 -3.99
C SER A 102 -17.90 6.05 -4.52
N GLN A 103 -18.23 6.10 -5.81
CA GLN A 103 -18.81 4.98 -6.56
C GLN A 103 -17.85 4.46 -7.65
N GLU A 104 -16.66 5.04 -7.73
CA GLU A 104 -15.71 4.79 -8.80
C GLU A 104 -14.73 3.67 -8.43
N ARG A 105 -14.24 2.94 -9.43
CA ARG A 105 -13.14 1.99 -9.29
C ARG A 105 -11.87 2.57 -9.90
N SER A 106 -10.71 2.20 -9.36
CA SER A 106 -9.40 2.64 -9.86
C SER A 106 -8.51 1.42 -10.10
N PRO A 107 -7.98 1.23 -11.33
CA PRO A 107 -6.92 0.27 -11.61
C PRO A 107 -5.70 0.44 -10.70
N GLY A 108 -5.35 1.66 -10.31
CA GLY A 108 -4.26 1.93 -9.37
C GLY A 108 -4.50 1.36 -7.98
N LEU A 109 -5.73 1.41 -7.46
CA LEU A 109 -6.07 0.75 -6.20
C LEU A 109 -6.02 -0.78 -6.32
N ILE A 110 -6.55 -1.34 -7.41
CA ILE A 110 -6.47 -2.79 -7.68
C ILE A 110 -5.01 -3.23 -7.71
N ALA A 111 -4.16 -2.45 -8.37
CA ALA A 111 -2.73 -2.70 -8.47
C ALA A 111 -2.04 -2.69 -7.09
N MET A 112 -2.29 -1.69 -6.23
CA MET A 112 -1.67 -1.64 -4.90
C MET A 112 -2.21 -2.72 -3.94
N ASN A 113 -3.49 -3.09 -4.06
CA ASN A 113 -4.04 -4.22 -3.29
C ASN A 113 -3.40 -5.56 -3.69
N ALA A 114 -3.02 -5.73 -4.96
CA ALA A 114 -2.24 -6.88 -5.42
C ALA A 114 -0.80 -6.86 -4.89
N VAL A 115 -0.18 -5.69 -4.76
CA VAL A 115 1.16 -5.57 -4.16
C VAL A 115 1.16 -6.00 -2.70
N ALA A 116 0.07 -5.80 -1.95
CA ALA A 116 -0.06 -6.30 -0.59
C ALA A 116 0.15 -7.83 -0.48
N SER A 117 -0.08 -8.58 -1.57
CA SER A 117 0.15 -10.03 -1.63
C SER A 117 1.62 -10.43 -1.49
N LEU A 118 2.57 -9.49 -1.61
CA LEU A 118 3.99 -9.79 -1.35
C LEU A 118 4.27 -10.17 0.10
N ALA A 119 3.46 -9.68 1.05
CA ALA A 119 3.65 -9.88 2.48
C ALA A 119 2.46 -10.57 3.18
N ALA A 120 1.28 -10.60 2.53
CA ALA A 120 0.09 -11.28 3.04
C ALA A 120 0.33 -12.78 3.33
N THR A 121 -0.35 -13.33 4.34
CA THR A 121 -0.17 -14.72 4.77
C THR A 121 -1.28 -15.65 4.30
N ASP A 122 -2.44 -15.10 3.94
CA ASP A 122 -3.53 -15.87 3.32
C ASP A 122 -3.30 -16.01 1.82
N GLU A 123 -2.69 -17.13 1.42
CA GLU A 123 -2.32 -17.40 0.02
C GLU A 123 -3.52 -17.38 -0.94
N GLN A 124 -4.69 -17.86 -0.50
CA GLN A 124 -5.87 -17.92 -1.36
C GLN A 124 -6.43 -16.53 -1.64
N ARG A 125 -6.51 -15.69 -0.59
CA ARG A 125 -6.91 -14.29 -0.74
C ARG A 125 -5.88 -13.52 -1.55
N ALA A 126 -4.59 -13.71 -1.27
CA ALA A 126 -3.49 -13.05 -1.97
C ALA A 126 -3.52 -13.34 -3.47
N ALA A 127 -3.75 -14.61 -3.86
CA ALA A 127 -3.88 -15.01 -5.26
C ALA A 127 -5.03 -14.27 -5.97
N THR A 128 -6.18 -14.13 -5.30
CA THR A 128 -7.34 -13.41 -5.87
C THR A 128 -7.01 -11.94 -6.21
N PHE A 129 -6.22 -11.26 -5.38
CA PHE A 129 -5.80 -9.88 -5.66
C PHE A 129 -4.76 -9.81 -6.78
N VAL A 130 -3.84 -10.77 -6.87
CA VAL A 130 -2.86 -10.85 -7.97
C VAL A 130 -3.55 -11.15 -9.30
N ASP A 131 -4.52 -12.06 -9.31
CA ASP A 131 -5.34 -12.36 -10.50
C ASP A 131 -6.11 -11.12 -10.96
N ALA A 132 -6.68 -10.35 -10.03
CA ALA A 132 -7.36 -9.11 -10.36
C ALA A 132 -6.44 -8.07 -11.02
N LEU A 133 -5.15 -8.00 -10.63
CA LEU A 133 -4.14 -7.17 -11.33
C LEU A 133 -3.82 -7.74 -12.71
N TRP A 134 -3.65 -9.07 -12.81
CA TRP A 134 -3.33 -9.75 -14.07
C TRP A 134 -4.40 -9.58 -15.14
N GLU A 135 -5.67 -9.55 -14.74
CA GLU A 135 -6.82 -9.36 -15.63
C GLU A 135 -6.96 -7.91 -16.14
N LEU A 136 -6.28 -6.93 -15.52
CA LEU A 136 -6.34 -5.54 -15.97
C LEU A 136 -5.67 -5.37 -17.33
N GLN A 137 -6.35 -4.63 -18.20
CA GLN A 137 -5.73 -4.02 -19.36
C GLN A 137 -4.97 -2.76 -18.96
N PRO A 138 -3.86 -2.41 -19.64
CA PRO A 138 -3.17 -1.15 -19.42
C PRO A 138 -4.13 0.04 -19.43
N PRO A 139 -4.15 0.90 -18.38
CA PRO A 139 -5.09 2.01 -18.28
C PRO A 139 -5.00 2.98 -19.48
N THR A 140 -6.15 3.41 -19.99
CA THR A 140 -6.27 4.41 -21.07
C THR A 140 -7.19 5.57 -20.66
N GLY A 141 -7.33 6.59 -21.50
CA GLY A 141 -8.20 7.74 -21.22
C GLY A 141 -7.60 8.76 -20.23
N GLN A 142 -8.43 9.67 -19.72
CA GLN A 142 -7.97 10.87 -19.00
C GLN A 142 -7.25 10.57 -17.67
N TRP A 143 -7.61 9.49 -16.98
CA TRP A 143 -7.07 9.14 -15.65
C TRP A 143 -5.86 8.22 -15.69
N ARG A 144 -5.41 7.81 -16.89
CA ARG A 144 -4.35 6.80 -17.09
C ARG A 144 -3.00 7.13 -16.48
N TYR A 145 -2.73 8.38 -16.13
CA TYR A 145 -1.44 8.78 -15.56
C TYR A 145 -1.18 8.07 -14.22
N TYR A 146 -2.07 8.28 -13.24
CA TYR A 146 -1.86 7.74 -11.90
C TYR A 146 -2.11 6.23 -11.88
N ASP A 147 -3.23 5.80 -12.47
CA ASP A 147 -3.57 4.38 -12.60
C ASP A 147 -2.49 3.59 -13.36
N GLY A 148 -2.00 4.12 -14.47
CA GLY A 148 -1.01 3.45 -15.31
C GLY A 148 0.37 3.33 -14.65
N LEU A 149 0.80 4.34 -13.88
CA LEU A 149 2.03 4.27 -13.11
C LEU A 149 1.95 3.23 -11.99
N LEU A 150 0.86 3.23 -11.22
CA LEU A 150 0.65 2.23 -10.16
C LEU A 150 0.51 0.82 -10.73
N TYR A 151 -0.18 0.66 -11.86
CA TYR A 151 -0.27 -0.60 -12.59
C TYR A 151 1.12 -1.13 -13.00
N LEU A 152 1.93 -0.29 -13.64
CA LEU A 152 3.28 -0.68 -14.07
C LEU A 152 4.18 -1.05 -12.88
N LEU A 153 4.16 -0.24 -11.82
CA LEU A 153 4.92 -0.52 -10.60
C LEU A 153 4.47 -1.84 -9.96
N ALA A 154 3.17 -2.07 -9.85
CA ALA A 154 2.66 -3.32 -9.29
C ALA A 154 3.12 -4.53 -10.09
N LEU A 155 3.09 -4.48 -11.43
CA LEU A 155 3.63 -5.56 -12.27
C LEU A 155 5.12 -5.83 -12.01
N LEU A 156 5.94 -4.78 -11.83
CA LEU A 156 7.35 -4.94 -11.48
C LEU A 156 7.53 -5.55 -10.09
N TYR A 157 6.71 -5.14 -9.12
CA TYR A 157 6.74 -5.61 -7.75
C TYR A 157 6.36 -7.10 -7.67
N VAL A 158 5.19 -7.48 -8.19
CA VAL A 158 4.67 -8.86 -8.07
C VAL A 158 5.38 -9.86 -8.97
N SER A 159 6.10 -9.40 -10.01
CA SER A 159 6.91 -10.27 -10.87
C SER A 159 8.35 -10.48 -10.37
N GLY A 160 8.75 -9.85 -9.26
CA GLY A 160 10.12 -9.93 -8.73
C GLY A 160 11.17 -9.20 -9.58
N ASN A 161 10.74 -8.21 -10.38
CA ASN A 161 11.61 -7.40 -11.24
C ASN A 161 11.95 -6.01 -10.67
N PHE A 162 11.34 -5.63 -9.54
CA PHE A 162 11.73 -4.45 -8.78
C PHE A 162 12.73 -4.82 -7.67
N ARG A 163 14.00 -4.46 -7.87
CA ARG A 163 15.11 -4.94 -7.04
C ARG A 163 15.98 -3.80 -6.52
N ILE A 164 16.63 -4.03 -5.39
CA ILE A 164 17.67 -3.15 -4.86
C ILE A 164 18.96 -3.39 -5.64
N TYR A 165 19.45 -2.37 -6.33
CA TYR A 165 20.76 -2.39 -7.00
C TYR A 165 21.74 -1.54 -6.19
N THR A 166 22.56 -2.19 -5.37
CA THR A 166 23.56 -1.49 -4.56
C THR A 166 24.68 -0.89 -5.42
N PRO A 167 25.17 0.33 -5.13
CA PRO A 167 26.35 0.88 -5.78
C PRO A 167 27.56 -0.05 -5.62
N LYS A 168 28.44 -0.08 -6.64
CA LYS A 168 29.58 -1.01 -6.69
C LYS A 168 30.65 -0.79 -5.61
N ASP A 169 30.68 0.40 -5.00
CA ASP A 169 31.76 0.82 -4.08
C ASP A 169 31.21 1.36 -2.75
N MET A 170 30.62 0.51 -1.89
CA MET A 170 30.17 0.86 -0.53
C MET A 170 31.11 0.38 0.58
#